data_AF-A0A9W3FJD4-F1
#
_entry.id   AF-A0A9W3FJD4-F1
#
_cell.length_a   1.000
_cell.length_b   1.000
_cell.length_c   1.000
_cell.angle_alpha   90.00
_cell.angle_beta   90.00
_cell.angle_gamma   90.00
#
_symmetry.space_group_name_H-M   'P 1'
#
loop_
_entity.id
_entity.type
_entity.pdbx_description
1 polymer ?
#
loop_
_entity_poly.entity_id
_entity_poly.type
_entity_poly.pdbx_seq_one_letter_code
_entity_poly.pdbx_strand_id
1 'polypeptide(L)'
;MACTRPLISVYSEKGESSGKNVTLPAVFKAPIRPDIVNFVHTNLHKNNRQPYAVSELAGHQTSAESWGTGRAVAQIPRVRGGGTHCSGQGAFGNTCRGGRMFAPTKTWRRWHRRVNTTQKRYAICPALAASALSVLVMSKGHRIEEVPELPLVVEDKIESYKKTKEAVLLLKKLKA
;
A
#
# COMPACT_ATOMS: atom_id res chain seq x y z
N MET A 1 -23.53 -4.03 20.40
CA MET A 1 -23.76 -2.61 20.75
C MET A 1 -22.42 -1.92 20.56
N ALA A 2 -22.20 -0.90 19.74
CA ALA A 2 -23.06 0.19 19.29
C ALA A 2 -23.25 0.21 17.76
N CYS A 3 -24.49 0.16 17.30
CA CYS A 3 -24.83 0.78 16.03
C CYS A 3 -26.11 1.58 16.29
N THR A 4 -26.05 2.88 16.05
CA THR A 4 -26.98 3.87 16.57
C THR A 4 -28.34 3.84 15.88
N ARG A 5 -28.46 3.16 14.72
CA ARG A 5 -29.71 3.10 13.96
C ARG A 5 -29.93 1.72 13.30
N PRO A 6 -31.01 1.00 13.64
CA PRO A 6 -31.34 -0.29 13.03
C PRO A 6 -31.96 -0.15 11.62
N LEU A 7 -32.52 1.02 11.30
CA LEU A 7 -33.10 1.39 10.01
C LEU A 7 -32.33 2.59 9.46
N ILE A 8 -31.92 2.52 8.20
CA ILE A 8 -31.17 3.56 7.48
C ILE A 8 -32.07 4.13 6.38
N SER A 9 -32.06 5.45 6.22
CA SER A 9 -32.81 6.12 5.16
C SER A 9 -32.07 6.03 3.82
N VAL A 10 -32.81 5.85 2.73
CA VAL A 10 -32.27 5.94 1.37
C VAL A 10 -32.40 7.37 0.88
N TYR A 11 -31.32 7.95 0.37
CA TYR A 11 -31.29 9.32 -0.16
C TYR A 11 -31.44 9.34 -1.68
N SER A 12 -32.27 10.26 -2.17
CA SER A 12 -32.44 10.57 -3.58
C SER A 12 -31.25 11.36 -4.14
N GLU A 13 -31.19 11.50 -5.47
CA GLU A 13 -30.17 12.32 -6.15
C GLU A 13 -30.13 13.80 -5.73
N LYS A 14 -31.21 14.29 -5.11
CA LYS A 14 -31.31 15.67 -4.62
C LYS A 14 -30.72 15.85 -3.22
N GLY A 15 -30.34 14.78 -2.54
CA GLY A 15 -29.86 14.79 -1.15
C GLY A 15 -30.97 14.75 -0.10
N GLU A 16 -32.21 14.46 -0.52
CA GLU A 16 -33.38 14.32 0.36
C GLU A 16 -33.72 12.84 0.58
N SER A 17 -34.30 12.49 1.73
CA SER A 17 -34.78 11.12 1.99
C SER A 17 -35.88 10.74 1.01
N SER A 18 -35.74 9.59 0.34
CA SER A 18 -36.74 9.07 -0.60
C SER A 18 -37.92 8.38 0.08
N GLY A 19 -37.93 8.34 1.42
CA GLY A 19 -38.95 7.65 2.22
C GLY A 19 -38.78 6.13 2.27
N LYS A 20 -37.81 5.57 1.54
CA LYS A 20 -37.44 4.16 1.61
C LYS A 20 -36.42 3.97 2.73
N ASN A 21 -36.58 2.89 3.49
CA ASN A 21 -35.68 2.51 4.57
C ASN A 21 -35.13 1.11 4.34
N VAL A 22 -33.87 0.90 4.72
CA VAL A 22 -33.20 -0.40 4.67
C VAL A 22 -32.77 -0.79 6.08
N THR A 23 -32.94 -2.06 6.43
CA THR A 23 -32.45 -2.57 7.71
C THR A 23 -30.93 -2.66 7.69
N LEU A 24 -30.28 -2.20 8.75
CA LEU A 24 -28.82 -2.22 8.85
C LEU A 24 -28.31 -3.68 8.76
N PRO A 25 -27.48 -4.01 7.77
CA PRO A 25 -26.92 -5.35 7.64
C PRO A 25 -26.08 -5.76 8.85
N ALA A 26 -26.12 -7.05 9.20
CA ALA A 26 -25.42 -7.60 10.36
C ALA A 26 -23.89 -7.37 10.34
N VAL A 27 -23.29 -7.21 9.15
CA VAL A 27 -21.85 -6.96 9.00
C VAL A 27 -21.39 -5.67 9.68
N PHE A 28 -22.26 -4.66 9.79
CA PHE A 28 -21.93 -3.41 10.50
C PHE A 28 -21.91 -3.55 12.02
N LYS A 29 -22.39 -4.69 12.55
CA LYS A 29 -22.31 -5.04 13.98
C LYS A 29 -21.11 -5.94 14.30
N ALA A 30 -20.25 -6.24 13.31
CA ALA A 30 -19.07 -7.05 13.49
C ALA A 30 -18.07 -6.38 14.47
N PRO A 31 -17.27 -7.17 15.21
CA PRO A 31 -16.27 -6.63 16.12
C PRO A 31 -15.16 -5.92 15.34
N ILE A 32 -14.81 -4.71 15.76
CA ILE A 32 -13.75 -3.91 15.12
C ILE A 32 -12.38 -4.39 15.62
N ARG A 33 -11.64 -5.06 14.74
CA ARG A 33 -10.30 -5.62 15.01
C ARG A 33 -9.21 -4.94 14.16
N PRO A 34 -8.64 -3.82 14.63
CA PRO A 34 -7.66 -3.06 13.85
C PRO A 34 -6.35 -3.84 13.61
N ASP A 35 -6.01 -4.76 14.51
CA ASP A 35 -4.87 -5.67 14.42
C ASP A 35 -4.96 -6.59 13.18
N ILE A 36 -6.12 -7.23 12.97
CA ILE A 36 -6.34 -8.10 11.80
C ILE A 36 -6.39 -7.28 10.51
N VAL A 37 -7.06 -6.13 10.52
CA VAL A 37 -7.10 -5.24 9.35
C VAL A 37 -5.69 -4.82 8.96
N ASN A 38 -4.86 -4.40 9.92
CA ASN A 38 -3.47 -4.02 9.65
C ASN A 38 -2.64 -5.21 9.14
N PHE A 39 -2.75 -6.39 9.76
CA PHE A 39 -2.05 -7.59 9.31
C PHE A 39 -2.40 -7.97 7.86
N VAL A 40 -3.68 -7.99 7.53
CA VAL A 40 -4.15 -8.34 6.18
C VAL A 40 -3.73 -7.27 5.18
N HIS A 41 -3.93 -5.98 5.50
CA HIS A 41 -3.51 -4.86 4.65
C HIS A 41 -2.01 -4.93 4.34
N THR A 42 -1.17 -5.07 5.37
CA THR A 42 0.30 -5.10 5.23
C THR A 42 0.78 -6.27 4.37
N ASN A 43 0.06 -7.40 4.34
CA ASN A 43 0.44 -8.55 3.52
C ASN A 43 -0.12 -8.48 2.11
N LEU A 44 -1.36 -8.02 1.93
CA LEU A 44 -1.95 -7.83 0.60
C LEU A 44 -1.28 -6.69 -0.17
N HIS A 45 -0.94 -5.59 0.49
CA HIS A 45 -0.26 -4.46 -0.12
C HIS A 45 1.14 -4.83 -0.62
N LYS A 46 1.76 -5.91 -0.15
CA LYS A 46 3.04 -6.38 -0.70
C LYS A 46 2.92 -7.03 -2.08
N ASN A 47 1.72 -7.48 -2.45
CA ASN A 47 1.48 -8.31 -3.64
C ASN A 47 1.35 -7.52 -4.95
N ASN A 48 1.26 -6.19 -4.89
CA ASN A 48 1.26 -5.33 -6.09
C ASN A 48 2.67 -4.86 -6.49
N ARG A 49 3.69 -5.21 -5.69
CA ARG A 49 5.07 -4.72 -5.89
C ARG A 49 5.75 -5.48 -7.02
N GLN A 50 6.50 -4.75 -7.83
CA GLN A 50 7.34 -5.32 -8.87
C GLN A 50 8.73 -5.67 -8.31
N PRO A 51 9.30 -6.84 -8.67
CA PRO A 51 10.67 -7.19 -8.32
C PRO A 51 11.67 -6.17 -8.87
N TYR A 52 12.66 -5.83 -8.07
CA TYR A 52 13.82 -5.04 -8.49
C TYR A 52 15.11 -5.69 -8.01
N ALA A 53 16.16 -5.58 -8.82
CA ALA A 53 17.48 -6.13 -8.53
C ALA A 53 18.56 -5.28 -9.22
N VAL A 54 19.77 -5.27 -8.65
CA VAL A 54 20.95 -4.74 -9.35
C VAL A 54 21.46 -5.77 -10.36
N SER A 55 22.18 -5.30 -11.39
CA SER A 55 22.78 -6.20 -12.38
C SER A 55 23.74 -7.18 -11.71
N GLU A 56 23.71 -8.44 -12.15
CA GLU A 56 24.55 -9.50 -11.60
C GLU A 56 26.04 -9.30 -11.90
N LEU A 57 26.34 -8.63 -13.01
CA LEU A 57 27.68 -8.31 -13.49
C LEU A 57 28.22 -6.98 -12.93
N ALA A 58 27.40 -6.20 -12.23
CA ALA A 58 27.82 -4.91 -11.69
C ALA A 58 28.99 -5.09 -10.68
N GLY A 59 30.06 -4.33 -10.90
CA GLY A 59 31.28 -4.40 -10.10
C GLY A 59 32.15 -5.64 -10.36
N HIS A 60 31.78 -6.50 -11.32
CA HIS A 60 32.50 -7.73 -11.70
C HIS A 60 33.11 -7.72 -13.11
N GLN A 61 32.91 -6.65 -13.87
CA GLN A 61 33.39 -6.52 -15.25
C GLN A 61 34.86 -6.04 -15.34
N THR A 62 35.56 -5.95 -14.20
CA THR A 62 36.93 -5.44 -14.13
C THR A 62 37.89 -6.56 -13.79
N SER A 63 38.97 -6.71 -14.56
CA SER A 63 40.07 -7.62 -14.21
C SER A 63 40.94 -7.00 -13.12
N ALA A 64 40.88 -7.57 -11.92
CA ALA A 64 41.61 -7.08 -10.75
C ALA A 64 42.12 -8.24 -9.90
N GLU A 65 43.30 -8.06 -9.30
CA GLU A 65 43.93 -9.08 -8.45
C GLU A 65 44.61 -8.39 -7.26
N SER A 66 44.66 -9.05 -6.11
CA SER A 66 45.37 -8.51 -4.96
C SER A 66 46.87 -8.54 -5.21
N TRP A 67 47.58 -7.49 -4.80
CA TRP A 67 49.05 -7.47 -4.87
C TRP A 67 49.72 -8.22 -3.71
N GLY A 68 48.94 -8.79 -2.79
CA GLY A 68 49.47 -9.49 -1.62
C GLY A 68 50.16 -8.56 -0.62
N THR A 69 50.97 -9.14 0.26
CA THR A 69 51.83 -8.43 1.22
C THR A 69 53.10 -7.89 0.57
N GLY A 70 53.85 -7.04 1.29
CA GLY A 70 55.15 -6.54 0.84
C GLY A 70 55.09 -5.22 0.06
N ARG A 71 53.92 -4.60 0.00
CA ARG A 71 53.72 -3.23 -0.49
C ARG A 71 53.00 -2.42 0.58
N ALA A 72 53.31 -1.12 0.70
CA ALA A 72 52.68 -0.21 1.67
C ALA A 72 51.24 0.18 1.28
N VAL A 73 50.41 -0.82 0.92
CA VAL A 73 49.02 -0.65 0.49
C VAL A 73 48.16 -1.81 1.01
N ALA A 74 46.86 -1.57 1.22
CA ALA A 74 45.92 -2.61 1.64
C ALA A 74 45.77 -3.73 0.59
N GLN A 75 45.51 -4.96 1.05
CA GLN A 75 45.42 -6.21 0.28
C GLN A 75 44.14 -6.36 -0.57
N ILE A 76 43.46 -5.26 -0.91
CA ILE A 76 42.27 -5.25 -1.76
C ILE A 76 42.67 -5.58 -3.21
N PRO A 77 41.84 -6.31 -3.98
CA PRO A 77 42.07 -6.50 -5.41
C PRO A 77 42.21 -5.17 -6.16
N ARG A 78 43.22 -5.04 -7.02
CA ARG A 78 43.51 -3.82 -7.78
C ARG A 78 43.45 -4.06 -9.28
N VAL A 79 42.93 -3.07 -10.01
CA VAL A 79 42.81 -3.14 -11.48
C VAL A 79 44.18 -3.31 -12.12
N ARG A 80 44.30 -4.30 -13.00
CA ARG A 80 45.55 -4.61 -13.73
C ARG A 80 45.81 -3.60 -14.86
N GLY A 81 47.03 -3.59 -15.40
CA GLY A 81 47.44 -2.71 -16.50
C GLY A 81 48.13 -1.42 -16.03
N GLY A 82 48.23 -0.44 -16.92
CA GLY A 82 48.87 0.85 -16.69
C GLY A 82 48.43 1.89 -17.73
N GLY A 83 48.82 3.16 -17.53
CA GLY A 83 48.54 4.25 -18.48
C GLY A 83 47.18 4.93 -18.33
N THR A 84 46.32 4.48 -17.40
CA THR A 84 45.05 5.15 -17.06
C THR A 84 44.93 5.36 -15.56
N HIS A 85 44.17 6.38 -15.15
CA HIS A 85 43.91 6.66 -13.72
C HIS A 85 43.26 5.49 -12.97
N CYS A 86 42.53 4.62 -13.67
CA CYS A 86 41.87 3.45 -13.07
C CYS A 86 42.86 2.33 -12.70
N SER A 87 44.03 2.27 -13.34
CA SER A 87 45.03 1.22 -13.11
C SER A 87 45.58 1.31 -11.68
N GLY A 88 45.61 0.19 -10.95
CA GLY A 88 46.08 0.14 -9.55
C GLY A 88 45.06 0.61 -8.49
N GLN A 89 43.87 1.08 -8.88
CA GLN A 89 42.78 1.38 -7.93
C GLN A 89 42.12 0.10 -7.40
N GLY A 90 41.52 0.16 -6.22
CA GLY A 90 40.80 -0.96 -5.61
C GLY A 90 39.49 -1.29 -6.36
N ALA A 91 39.20 -2.58 -6.52
CA ALA A 91 38.03 -3.11 -7.22
C ALA A 91 37.37 -4.26 -6.43
N PHE A 92 36.23 -4.75 -6.92
CA PHE A 92 35.37 -5.81 -6.35
C PHE A 92 34.76 -5.56 -4.97
N GLY A 93 35.50 -5.00 -4.02
CA GLY A 93 35.05 -4.79 -2.65
C GLY A 93 33.86 -3.83 -2.55
N ASN A 94 32.97 -4.09 -1.58
CA ASN A 94 31.85 -3.19 -1.25
C ASN A 94 32.29 -1.84 -0.68
N THR A 95 33.52 -1.75 -0.18
CA THR A 95 34.16 -0.51 0.27
C THR A 95 34.87 0.23 -0.87
N CYS A 96 34.99 -0.38 -2.06
CA CYS A 96 35.68 0.22 -3.20
C CYS A 96 34.69 1.03 -4.06
N ARG A 97 35.13 2.20 -4.52
CA ARG A 97 34.37 2.98 -5.51
C ARG A 97 34.24 2.18 -6.80
N GLY A 98 33.02 1.99 -7.30
CA GLY A 98 32.75 1.16 -8.48
C GLY A 98 32.85 -0.35 -8.25
N GLY A 99 33.11 -0.79 -7.01
CA GLY A 99 33.07 -2.20 -6.61
C GLY A 99 31.65 -2.73 -6.45
N ARG A 100 31.53 -4.01 -6.13
CA ARG A 100 30.23 -4.68 -5.97
C ARG A 100 29.70 -4.52 -4.55
N MET A 101 28.41 -4.21 -4.41
CA MET A 101 27.78 -4.12 -3.09
C MET A 101 27.75 -5.48 -2.37
N PHE A 102 27.78 -5.44 -1.03
CA PHE A 102 27.51 -6.63 -0.22
C PHE A 102 26.03 -7.01 -0.29
N ALA A 103 25.75 -8.32 -0.37
CA ALA A 103 24.40 -8.88 -0.53
C ALA A 103 23.53 -8.15 -1.59
N PRO A 104 23.93 -8.17 -2.88
CA PRO A 104 23.18 -7.51 -3.95
C PRO A 104 21.71 -7.91 -3.97
N THR A 105 20.82 -6.97 -4.27
CA THR A 105 19.38 -7.26 -4.40
C THR A 105 19.13 -8.28 -5.49
N LYS A 106 18.27 -9.26 -5.19
CA LYS A 106 17.94 -10.38 -6.07
C LYS A 106 16.47 -10.38 -6.44
N THR A 107 16.19 -10.75 -7.69
CA THR A 107 14.83 -10.82 -8.24
C THR A 107 13.96 -11.82 -7.49
N TRP A 108 14.54 -12.95 -7.05
CA TRP A 108 13.84 -14.02 -6.31
C TRP A 108 13.60 -13.73 -4.82
N ARG A 109 13.80 -12.48 -4.35
CA ARG A 109 13.32 -12.08 -3.02
C ARG A 109 11.83 -12.43 -2.91
N ARG A 110 11.38 -12.94 -1.76
CA ARG A 110 9.97 -13.28 -1.57
C ARG A 110 9.12 -11.99 -1.48
N TRP A 111 8.65 -11.48 -2.62
CA TRP A 111 7.86 -10.25 -2.71
C TRP A 111 6.43 -10.43 -2.20
N HIS A 112 5.82 -11.56 -2.56
CA HIS A 112 4.41 -11.85 -2.32
C HIS A 112 4.18 -12.57 -0.98
N ARG A 113 2.98 -12.38 -0.42
CA ARG A 113 2.50 -13.01 0.81
C ARG A 113 1.09 -13.54 0.60
N ARG A 114 0.90 -14.83 0.92
CA ARG A 114 -0.41 -15.47 0.98
C ARG A 114 -1.08 -15.10 2.30
N VAL A 115 -2.37 -14.78 2.23
CA VAL A 115 -3.23 -14.55 3.40
C VAL A 115 -4.43 -15.50 3.28
N ASN A 116 -4.84 -16.10 4.39
CA ASN A 116 -5.96 -17.04 4.43
C ASN A 116 -7.26 -16.36 3.99
N THR A 117 -8.10 -17.08 3.26
CA THR A 117 -9.40 -16.57 2.78
C THR A 117 -10.29 -16.11 3.93
N THR A 118 -10.33 -16.87 5.02
CA THR A 118 -11.07 -16.51 6.24
C THR A 118 -10.57 -15.21 6.86
N GLN A 119 -9.24 -15.02 6.96
CA GLN A 119 -8.67 -13.77 7.49
C GLN A 119 -8.97 -12.57 6.58
N LYS A 120 -8.91 -12.75 5.25
CA LYS A 120 -9.29 -11.70 4.30
C LYS A 120 -10.75 -11.28 4.47
N ARG A 121 -11.67 -12.25 4.54
CA ARG A 121 -13.10 -11.99 4.80
C ARG A 121 -13.30 -11.31 6.16
N TYR A 122 -12.62 -11.81 7.18
CA TYR A 122 -12.68 -11.28 8.54
C TYR A 122 -12.04 -9.89 8.67
N ALA A 123 -11.18 -9.45 7.75
CA ALA A 123 -10.68 -8.07 7.72
C ALA A 123 -11.67 -7.10 7.03
N ILE A 124 -12.52 -7.60 6.13
CA ILE A 124 -13.54 -6.79 5.44
C ILE A 124 -14.68 -6.43 6.41
N CYS A 125 -15.16 -7.39 7.21
CA CYS A 125 -16.23 -7.15 8.19
C CYS A 125 -15.98 -5.97 9.16
N PRO A 126 -14.84 -5.89 9.88
CA PRO A 126 -14.53 -4.77 10.77
C PRO A 126 -14.29 -3.47 10.00
N ALA A 127 -13.82 -3.52 8.76
CA ALA A 127 -13.67 -2.32 7.93
C ALA A 127 -15.03 -1.72 7.57
N LEU A 128 -16.01 -2.57 7.22
CA LEU A 128 -17.40 -2.13 7.01
C LEU A 128 -18.01 -1.59 8.30
N ALA A 129 -17.90 -2.32 9.42
CA ALA A 129 -18.37 -1.85 10.73
C ALA A 129 -17.75 -0.50 11.13
N ALA A 130 -16.44 -0.30 10.89
CA ALA A 130 -15.77 0.96 11.17
C ALA A 130 -16.27 2.12 10.30
N SER A 131 -16.65 1.87 9.04
CA SER A 131 -17.21 2.89 8.14
C SER A 131 -18.59 3.42 8.57
N ALA A 132 -19.33 2.65 9.38
CA ALA A 132 -20.60 3.09 9.96
C ALA A 132 -20.43 3.98 11.20
N LEU A 133 -19.23 4.08 11.78
CA LEU A 133 -18.97 4.87 12.97
C LEU A 133 -18.37 6.24 12.60
N SER A 134 -19.16 7.31 12.79
CA SER A 134 -18.75 8.69 12.51
C SER A 134 -17.41 9.05 13.15
N VAL A 135 -17.18 8.65 14.40
CA VAL A 135 -15.94 8.93 15.14
C VAL A 135 -14.71 8.35 14.42
N LEU A 136 -14.78 7.12 13.93
CA LEU A 136 -13.65 6.50 13.24
C LEU A 136 -13.43 7.13 11.86
N VAL A 137 -14.49 7.48 11.14
CA VAL A 137 -14.42 8.17 9.85
C VAL A 137 -13.81 9.58 9.99
N MET A 138 -14.23 10.35 11.00
CA MET A 138 -13.65 11.67 11.30
C MET A 138 -12.19 11.55 11.75
N SER A 139 -11.86 10.56 12.59
CA SER A 139 -10.48 10.34 13.05
C SER A 139 -9.50 10.05 11.91
N LYS A 140 -10.00 9.52 10.78
CA LYS A 140 -9.21 9.28 9.57
C LYS A 140 -8.94 10.58 8.79
N GLY A 141 -9.70 11.64 9.04
CA GLY A 141 -9.59 12.95 8.40
C GLY A 141 -10.66 13.25 7.34
N HIS A 142 -11.72 12.44 7.25
CA HIS A 142 -12.85 12.74 6.36
C HIS A 142 -13.72 13.86 6.96
N ARG A 143 -14.10 14.84 6.13
CA ARG A 143 -15.02 15.92 6.49
C ARG A 143 -16.45 15.44 6.29
N ILE A 144 -17.13 15.13 7.39
CA ILE A 144 -18.50 14.55 7.37
C ILE A 144 -19.46 15.31 8.28
N GLU A 145 -19.13 16.54 8.66
CA GLU A 145 -19.92 17.35 9.60
C GLU A 145 -21.34 17.65 9.06
N GLU A 146 -21.48 17.78 7.74
CA GLU A 146 -22.75 18.08 7.07
C GLU A 146 -23.44 16.84 6.47
N VAL A 147 -22.84 15.65 6.60
CA VAL A 147 -23.41 14.40 6.05
C VAL A 147 -24.61 13.98 6.93
N PRO A 148 -25.77 13.67 6.33
CA PRO A 148 -27.00 13.51 7.10
C PRO A 148 -27.07 12.19 7.89
N GLU A 149 -26.44 11.12 7.39
CA GLU A 149 -26.46 9.79 8.02
C GLU A 149 -25.26 8.94 7.58
N LEU A 150 -24.78 8.05 8.47
CA LEU A 150 -23.82 6.99 8.17
C LEU A 150 -24.35 5.63 8.66
N PRO A 151 -24.22 4.54 7.87
CA PRO A 151 -23.79 4.49 6.47
C PRO A 151 -24.70 5.29 5.53
N LEU A 152 -24.10 6.03 4.59
CA LEU A 152 -24.84 6.80 3.59
C LEU A 152 -25.35 5.87 2.48
N VAL A 153 -26.67 5.76 2.32
CA VAL A 153 -27.32 4.92 1.29
C VAL A 153 -28.05 5.80 0.29
N VAL A 154 -27.88 5.51 -0.99
CA VAL A 154 -28.43 6.29 -2.10
C VAL A 154 -29.17 5.40 -3.09
N GLU A 155 -30.05 5.97 -3.91
CA GLU A 155 -30.85 5.21 -4.89
C GLU A 155 -30.03 4.65 -6.07
N ASP A 156 -30.42 3.47 -6.56
CA ASP A 156 -29.77 2.74 -7.67
C ASP A 156 -29.68 3.53 -8.98
N LYS A 157 -30.49 4.59 -9.15
CA LYS A 157 -30.45 5.47 -10.32
C LYS A 157 -29.05 6.03 -10.58
N ILE A 158 -28.24 6.23 -9.52
CA ILE A 158 -26.88 6.77 -9.60
C ILE A 158 -25.95 5.86 -10.41
N GLU A 159 -26.20 4.55 -10.46
CA GLU A 159 -25.42 3.60 -11.27
C GLU A 159 -25.52 3.90 -12.78
N SER A 160 -26.60 4.58 -13.21
CA SER A 160 -26.85 4.93 -14.62
C SER A 160 -26.25 6.26 -15.08
N TYR A 161 -25.58 6.99 -14.19
CA TYR A 161 -24.99 8.29 -14.50
C TYR A 161 -23.89 8.19 -15.57
N LYS A 162 -23.94 9.09 -16.56
CA LYS A 162 -23.00 9.08 -17.71
C LYS A 162 -22.02 10.23 -17.67
N LYS A 163 -22.35 11.33 -17.01
CA LYS A 163 -21.56 12.57 -17.02
C LYS A 163 -20.96 12.83 -15.64
N THR A 164 -19.69 13.22 -15.62
CA THR A 164 -18.99 13.64 -14.40
C THR A 164 -19.65 14.86 -13.73
N LYS A 165 -20.27 15.74 -14.52
CA LYS A 165 -21.04 16.88 -14.00
C LYS A 165 -22.18 16.44 -13.07
N GLU A 166 -22.89 15.38 -13.44
CA GLU A 166 -24.00 14.82 -12.64
C GLU A 166 -23.47 14.19 -11.36
N ALA A 167 -22.38 13.42 -11.44
CA ALA A 167 -21.74 12.80 -10.28
C ALA A 167 -21.20 13.83 -9.26
N VAL A 168 -20.55 14.90 -9.71
CA VAL A 168 -20.06 15.96 -8.81
C VAL A 168 -21.22 16.75 -8.18
N LEU A 169 -22.31 16.97 -8.93
CA LEU A 169 -23.50 17.63 -8.40
C LEU A 169 -24.12 16.80 -7.27
N LEU A 170 -24.22 15.48 -7.45
CA LEU A 170 -24.69 14.56 -6.42
C LEU A 170 -23.84 14.63 -5.14
N LEU A 171 -22.51 14.55 -5.24
CA LEU A 171 -21.62 14.63 -4.08
C LEU A 171 -21.82 15.95 -3.29
N LYS A 172 -21.92 17.06 -4.02
CA LYS A 172 -22.24 18.37 -3.40
C LYS A 172 -23.60 18.41 -2.70
N LYS A 173 -24.60 17.68 -3.23
CA LYS A 173 -25.94 17.58 -2.61
C LYS A 173 -25.93 16.70 -1.37
N LEU A 174 -25.16 15.62 -1.39
CA LEU A 174 -25.01 14.68 -0.27
C LEU A 174 -24.03 15.16 0.81
N LYS A 175 -23.34 16.28 0.58
CA LYS A 175 -22.33 16.84 1.48
C LYS A 175 -21.16 15.90 1.75
N ALA A 176 -20.83 15.06 0.76
CA ALA A 176 -19.83 14.00 0.81
C ALA A 176 -18.67 14.23 -0.17
#